data_AF-A0A1Y1KS54-F1
#
_entry.id   AF-A0A1Y1KS54-F1
#
_cell.length_a   1.000
_cell.length_b   1.000
_cell.length_c   1.000
_cell.angle_alpha   90.00
_cell.angle_beta   90.00
_cell.angle_gamma   90.00
#
_symmetry.space_group_name_H-M   'P 1'
#
loop_
_entity.id
_entity.type
_entity.pdbx_description
1 polymer ?
#
loop_
_entity_poly.entity_id
_entity_poly.type
_entity_poly.pdbx_seq_one_letter_code
_entity_poly.pdbx_strand_id
1 'polypeptide(L)'
;QILRFYAFFRETLQEHRCAPFQIRKVVIYFFLEDGTIQVMEPKIDNSGISQGTLLARARVRFPAPMDANFYDVMDLNVGNEVEFYGRVYKITDCDKFTRNFLNRCGIAVPDPINVPEDPYYKSRAYDIETRLPKKPSRKIDTLGKFLENDRKVLRFYGYWDDQETQYGYLHHLEVLYYLSDDTIDIKEVVVDNGGHKSSSVFFRRDKLVKKYTGLPRPGDHCHLTLLNVLGNDIKSSRYVVDSLDCGKEHRDYYLEQDLTIGGMINVYGRKVVLTDCDSYTKEYYRAKYGLDSFVPIPKPLDSQMGIPTPQERELPPWNGYGSFEDSAQNCITVEPKAPHGDFKKFLKFDKNGLDSHVLRFEGRLISSIDENCGRIFVISYFLSNDTIAVFELARANSGFKTSPFFKRGEIKLPGQAVFTSKPPECYRTQHIFVGATLVINSFKFVLVDADDYALRYMELNCHEFPKSNIKLIMDKIRKVVRPTYKDFVAENIPTETPVITYEKLRNKLCRLMGSDFTEQEMITVSRAFSANCVEEKFNRDAIR
;
A
#
# COMPACT_ATOMS: atom_id res chain seq x y z
N GLN A 1 -30.42 70.79 -51.15
CA GLN A 1 -30.17 70.82 -49.67
C GLN A 1 -31.41 70.27 -48.96
N ILE A 2 -31.26 69.54 -47.85
CA ILE A 2 -32.37 68.84 -47.19
C ILE A 2 -32.46 69.28 -45.74
N LEU A 3 -33.66 69.64 -45.30
CA LEU A 3 -33.96 69.87 -43.90
C LEU A 3 -34.47 68.58 -43.25
N ARG A 4 -33.91 68.21 -42.10
CA ARG A 4 -34.28 67.06 -41.29
C ARG A 4 -34.86 67.50 -39.95
N PHE A 5 -36.05 67.00 -39.64
CA PHE A 5 -36.77 67.18 -38.39
C PHE A 5 -37.06 65.82 -37.75
N TYR A 6 -36.97 65.74 -36.43
CA TYR A 6 -37.35 64.59 -35.63
C TYR A 6 -38.74 64.85 -35.05
N ALA A 7 -39.64 63.90 -35.25
CA ALA A 7 -41.01 64.00 -34.78
C ALA A 7 -41.48 62.66 -34.21
N PHE A 8 -42.64 62.66 -33.56
CA PHE A 8 -43.35 61.43 -33.24
C PHE A 8 -44.85 61.60 -33.51
N PHE A 9 -45.54 60.48 -33.66
CA PHE A 9 -47.00 60.46 -33.63
C PHE A 9 -47.48 59.35 -32.69
N ARG A 10 -48.68 59.53 -32.15
CA ARG A 10 -49.32 58.55 -31.25
C ARG A 10 -50.26 57.66 -32.06
N GLU A 11 -50.08 56.35 -31.95
CA GLU A 11 -50.96 55.36 -32.56
C GLU A 11 -51.73 54.62 -31.46
N THR A 12 -53.05 54.64 -31.53
CA THR A 12 -53.91 53.94 -30.56
C THR A 12 -53.92 52.45 -30.82
N LEU A 13 -53.67 51.64 -29.79
CA LEU A 13 -53.68 50.18 -29.88
C LEU A 13 -55.04 49.64 -29.40
N GLN A 14 -55.68 48.79 -30.19
CA GLN A 14 -56.87 48.04 -29.77
C GLN A 14 -56.45 46.69 -29.18
N GLU A 15 -57.14 46.24 -28.13
CA GLU A 15 -57.00 44.91 -27.51
C GLU A 15 -55.65 44.58 -26.84
N HIS A 16 -54.73 45.54 -26.66
CA HIS A 16 -53.47 45.31 -25.95
C HIS A 16 -53.61 45.50 -24.42
N ARG A 17 -53.34 44.45 -23.63
CA ARG A 17 -53.58 44.43 -22.16
C ARG A 17 -52.81 45.49 -21.38
N CYS A 18 -51.59 45.84 -21.80
CA CYS A 18 -50.66 46.63 -21.00
C CYS A 18 -50.39 48.04 -21.55
N ALA A 19 -50.88 48.38 -22.74
CA ALA A 19 -50.58 49.66 -23.38
C ALA A 19 -51.75 50.12 -24.28
N PRO A 20 -52.43 51.24 -23.96
CA PRO A 20 -53.56 51.76 -24.76
C PRO A 20 -53.11 52.49 -26.04
N PHE A 21 -51.84 52.89 -26.13
CA PHE A 21 -51.25 53.53 -27.31
C PHE A 21 -49.75 53.22 -27.37
N GLN A 22 -49.18 53.37 -28.57
CA GLN A 22 -47.76 53.33 -28.83
C GLN A 22 -47.27 54.65 -29.45
N ILE A 23 -45.99 54.95 -29.28
CA ILE A 23 -45.36 56.18 -29.79
C ILE A 23 -44.37 55.79 -30.88
N ARG A 24 -44.65 56.22 -32.11
CA ARG A 24 -43.78 55.96 -33.26
C ARG A 24 -42.95 57.21 -33.57
N LYS A 25 -41.64 57.06 -33.40
CA LYS A 25 -40.65 58.10 -33.71
C LYS A 25 -40.43 58.12 -35.21
N VAL A 26 -40.43 59.29 -35.83
CA VAL A 26 -40.25 59.47 -37.27
C VAL A 26 -39.29 60.61 -37.56
N VAL A 27 -38.74 60.60 -38.76
CA VAL A 27 -37.87 61.63 -39.30
C VAL A 27 -38.57 62.23 -40.51
N ILE A 28 -38.84 63.52 -40.45
CA ILE A 28 -39.44 64.30 -41.54
C ILE A 28 -38.29 64.97 -42.30
N TYR A 29 -38.21 64.73 -43.60
CA TYR A 29 -37.30 65.37 -44.52
C TYR A 29 -38.07 66.37 -45.36
N PHE A 30 -37.60 67.61 -45.42
CA PHE A 30 -38.09 68.64 -46.32
C PHE A 30 -36.99 68.98 -47.33
N PHE A 31 -37.29 68.82 -48.62
CA PHE A 31 -36.34 69.06 -49.70
C PHE A 31 -36.49 70.49 -50.21
N LEU A 32 -35.44 71.30 -50.03
CA LEU A 32 -35.45 72.72 -50.44
C LEU A 32 -35.47 72.92 -51.97
N GLU A 33 -35.16 71.87 -52.74
CA GLU A 33 -35.10 71.94 -54.20
C GLU A 33 -36.48 72.09 -54.85
N ASP A 34 -37.49 71.44 -54.29
CA ASP A 34 -38.83 71.31 -54.87
C ASP A 34 -39.98 71.48 -53.85
N GLY A 35 -39.66 71.75 -52.58
CA GLY A 35 -40.65 71.89 -51.51
C GLY A 35 -41.39 70.58 -51.20
N THR A 36 -40.75 69.43 -51.43
CA THR A 36 -41.33 68.12 -51.15
C THR A 36 -41.02 67.65 -49.73
N ILE A 37 -41.91 66.86 -49.15
CA ILE A 37 -41.78 66.25 -47.82
C ILE A 37 -41.71 64.73 -47.97
N GLN A 38 -40.84 64.12 -47.17
CA GLN A 38 -40.75 62.67 -47.02
C GLN A 38 -40.74 62.34 -45.52
N VAL A 39 -41.52 61.35 -45.09
CA VAL A 39 -41.53 60.89 -43.69
C VAL A 39 -41.00 59.47 -43.64
N MET A 40 -39.96 59.27 -42.85
CA MET A 40 -39.34 57.96 -42.66
C MET A 40 -39.32 57.59 -41.18
N GLU A 41 -39.72 56.36 -40.88
CA GLU A 41 -39.55 55.76 -39.57
C GLU A 41 -38.19 55.05 -39.51
N PRO A 42 -37.36 55.33 -38.49
CA PRO A 42 -36.10 54.61 -38.30
C PRO A 42 -36.37 53.14 -37.98
N LYS A 43 -35.53 52.25 -38.52
CA LYS A 43 -35.61 50.81 -38.23
C LYS A 43 -35.13 50.56 -36.81
N ILE A 44 -35.96 49.87 -36.02
CA ILE A 44 -35.68 49.46 -34.64
C ILE A 44 -35.78 47.94 -34.60
N ASP A 45 -34.70 47.30 -34.15
CA ASP A 45 -34.66 45.84 -34.04
C ASP A 45 -35.77 45.33 -33.14
N ASN A 46 -36.37 44.21 -33.55
CA ASN A 46 -37.47 43.56 -32.86
C ASN A 46 -38.75 44.39 -32.73
N SER A 47 -38.95 45.51 -33.43
CA SER A 47 -40.19 46.32 -33.32
C SER A 47 -41.47 45.55 -33.63
N GLY A 48 -41.41 44.55 -34.53
CA GLY A 48 -42.55 43.73 -34.93
C GLY A 48 -43.54 44.43 -35.87
N ILE A 49 -43.25 45.65 -36.32
CA ILE A 49 -44.08 46.46 -37.22
C ILE A 49 -43.30 46.70 -38.52
N SER A 50 -44.00 46.89 -39.64
CA SER A 50 -43.37 47.36 -40.87
C SER A 50 -42.84 48.78 -40.70
N GLN A 51 -41.51 48.92 -40.78
CA GLN A 51 -40.78 50.18 -40.62
C GLN A 51 -40.15 50.63 -41.94
N GLY A 52 -39.92 51.94 -42.07
CA GLY A 52 -39.29 52.55 -43.24
C GLY A 52 -40.06 53.79 -43.70
N THR A 53 -40.18 54.00 -45.00
CA THR A 53 -40.84 55.18 -45.57
C THR A 53 -42.36 55.14 -45.30
N LEU A 54 -42.85 56.03 -44.43
CA LEU A 54 -44.28 56.21 -44.14
C LEU A 54 -44.95 57.11 -45.17
N LEU A 55 -44.23 58.12 -45.65
CA LEU A 55 -44.67 59.01 -46.70
C LEU A 55 -43.55 59.15 -47.73
N ALA A 56 -43.82 58.72 -48.97
CA ALA A 56 -42.91 58.92 -50.09
C ALA A 56 -42.77 60.41 -50.41
N ARG A 57 -41.63 60.80 -51.00
CA ARG A 57 -41.31 62.19 -51.34
C ARG A 57 -42.40 62.79 -52.24
N ALA A 58 -43.17 63.73 -51.70
CA ALA A 58 -44.26 64.39 -52.41
C ALA A 58 -44.53 65.78 -51.81
N ARG A 59 -45.20 66.68 -52.56
CA ARG A 59 -45.68 67.95 -52.01
C ARG A 59 -46.95 67.69 -51.21
N VAL A 60 -46.94 68.04 -49.92
CA VAL A 60 -48.04 67.76 -48.99
C VAL A 60 -48.91 69.00 -48.85
N ARG A 61 -50.23 68.82 -48.98
CA ARG A 61 -51.24 69.87 -48.79
C ARG A 61 -51.64 69.99 -47.32
N PHE A 62 -52.09 71.17 -46.91
CA PHE A 62 -52.72 71.38 -45.60
C PHE A 62 -54.01 70.55 -45.46
N PRO A 63 -54.42 70.21 -44.22
CA PRO A 63 -55.72 69.58 -43.96
C PRO A 63 -56.88 70.53 -44.30
N ALA A 64 -58.07 69.96 -44.54
CA ALA A 64 -59.29 70.74 -44.75
C ALA A 64 -59.57 71.63 -43.51
N PRO A 65 -59.95 72.92 -43.67
CA PRO A 65 -60.50 73.57 -44.86
C PRO A 65 -59.48 74.36 -45.73
N MET A 66 -58.17 74.26 -45.47
CA MET A 66 -57.12 75.04 -46.17
C MET A 66 -56.37 74.21 -47.21
N ASP A 67 -57.06 73.27 -47.87
CA ASP A 67 -56.47 72.25 -48.76
C ASP A 67 -55.85 72.80 -50.05
N ALA A 68 -56.09 74.06 -50.39
CA ALA A 68 -55.47 74.72 -51.54
C ALA A 68 -53.95 74.97 -51.36
N ASN A 69 -53.46 75.05 -50.13
CA ASN A 69 -52.08 75.42 -49.82
C ASN A 69 -51.18 74.20 -49.54
N PHE A 70 -49.89 74.36 -49.82
CA PHE A 70 -48.85 73.37 -49.50
C PHE A 70 -48.04 73.81 -48.29
N TYR A 71 -47.53 72.86 -47.53
CA TYR A 71 -46.58 73.12 -46.45
C TYR A 71 -45.28 73.73 -46.99
N ASP A 72 -44.80 74.77 -46.31
CA ASP A 72 -43.50 75.39 -46.58
C ASP A 72 -42.56 75.29 -45.36
N VAL A 73 -41.30 75.70 -45.52
CA VAL A 73 -40.27 75.68 -44.48
C VAL A 73 -40.72 76.44 -43.22
N MET A 74 -41.49 77.51 -43.37
CA MET A 74 -41.97 78.36 -42.28
C MET A 74 -42.93 77.63 -41.34
N ASP A 75 -43.65 76.62 -41.85
CA ASP A 75 -44.67 75.89 -41.09
C ASP A 75 -44.05 74.79 -40.21
N LEU A 76 -42.80 74.40 -40.49
CA LEU A 76 -42.07 73.33 -39.83
C LEU A 76 -41.10 73.90 -38.78
N ASN A 77 -41.57 74.04 -37.54
CA ASN A 77 -40.72 74.42 -36.41
C ASN A 77 -40.83 73.41 -35.25
N VAL A 78 -39.81 73.37 -34.39
CA VAL A 78 -39.79 72.53 -33.19
C VAL A 78 -40.92 72.96 -32.25
N GLY A 79 -41.73 72.00 -31.80
CA GLY A 79 -42.92 72.23 -30.98
C GLY A 79 -44.24 72.32 -31.75
N ASN A 80 -44.20 72.54 -33.06
CA ASN A 80 -45.40 72.57 -33.88
C ASN A 80 -45.93 71.15 -34.15
N GLU A 81 -47.26 71.08 -34.29
CA GLU A 81 -47.98 69.88 -34.70
C GLU A 81 -48.37 70.04 -36.17
N VAL A 82 -47.94 69.11 -37.01
CA VAL A 82 -48.20 69.11 -38.45
C VAL A 82 -48.99 67.89 -38.85
N GLU A 83 -50.01 68.09 -39.68
CA GLU A 83 -50.88 67.01 -40.13
C GLU A 83 -50.56 66.63 -41.57
N PHE A 84 -50.11 65.39 -41.78
CA PHE A 84 -49.93 64.83 -43.12
C PHE A 84 -50.89 63.66 -43.33
N TYR A 85 -51.77 63.78 -44.32
CA TYR A 85 -52.73 62.74 -44.72
C TYR A 85 -53.51 62.11 -43.53
N GLY A 86 -54.05 62.96 -42.65
CA GLY A 86 -54.86 62.52 -41.50
C GLY A 86 -54.06 62.05 -40.28
N ARG A 87 -52.73 62.18 -40.30
CA ARG A 87 -51.86 61.86 -39.15
C ARG A 87 -51.20 63.11 -38.62
N VAL A 88 -51.35 63.35 -37.32
CA VAL A 88 -50.73 64.48 -36.62
C VAL A 88 -49.36 64.07 -36.09
N TYR A 89 -48.32 64.74 -36.57
CA TYR A 89 -46.94 64.57 -36.15
C TYR A 89 -46.53 65.76 -35.28
N LYS A 90 -45.91 65.48 -34.13
CA LYS A 90 -45.36 66.51 -33.26
C LYS A 90 -43.86 66.60 -33.47
N ILE A 91 -43.37 67.74 -33.94
CA ILE A 91 -41.94 67.97 -34.17
C ILE A 91 -41.27 68.20 -32.82
N THR A 92 -40.31 67.35 -32.47
CA THR A 92 -39.61 67.37 -31.18
C THR A 92 -38.23 67.97 -31.25
N ASP A 93 -37.50 67.74 -32.34
CA ASP A 93 -36.15 68.24 -32.52
C ASP A 93 -35.84 68.43 -34.00
N CYS A 94 -34.74 69.10 -34.31
CA CYS A 94 -34.27 69.30 -35.67
C CYS A 94 -32.75 69.09 -35.73
N ASP A 95 -32.26 68.72 -36.90
CA ASP A 95 -30.83 68.52 -37.12
C ASP A 95 -30.01 69.81 -36.89
N LYS A 96 -28.72 69.67 -36.60
CA LYS A 96 -27.83 70.83 -36.41
C LYS A 96 -27.79 71.73 -37.64
N PHE A 97 -27.81 71.13 -38.82
CA PHE A 97 -27.87 71.85 -40.09
C PHE A 97 -29.16 72.65 -40.23
N THR A 98 -30.31 72.06 -39.91
CA THR A 98 -31.61 72.74 -40.04
C THR A 98 -31.77 73.85 -39.04
N ARG A 99 -31.31 73.65 -37.80
CA ARG A 99 -31.29 74.69 -36.78
C ARG A 99 -30.52 75.92 -37.24
N ASN A 100 -29.33 75.72 -37.82
CA ASN A 100 -28.52 76.82 -38.36
C ASN A 100 -29.15 77.48 -39.58
N PHE A 101 -29.78 76.69 -40.46
CA PHE A 101 -30.48 77.19 -41.64
C PHE A 101 -31.68 78.06 -41.26
N LEU A 102 -32.56 77.57 -40.38
CA LEU A 102 -33.74 78.29 -39.91
C LEU A 102 -33.36 79.59 -39.18
N ASN A 103 -32.33 79.53 -38.32
CA ASN A 103 -31.80 80.73 -37.66
C ASN A 103 -31.27 81.78 -38.65
N ARG A 104 -30.61 81.36 -39.75
CA ARG A 104 -30.19 82.27 -40.83
C ARG A 104 -31.36 82.86 -41.60
N CYS A 105 -32.44 82.10 -41.76
CA CYS A 105 -33.69 82.55 -42.37
C CYS A 105 -34.54 83.46 -41.44
N GLY A 106 -34.10 83.70 -40.21
CA GLY A 106 -34.79 84.55 -39.22
C GLY A 106 -35.83 83.82 -38.38
N ILE A 107 -35.90 82.49 -38.45
CA ILE A 107 -36.83 81.66 -37.67
C ILE A 107 -36.10 81.15 -36.44
N ALA A 108 -36.50 81.60 -35.25
CA ALA A 108 -35.95 81.10 -34.00
C ALA A 108 -36.46 79.69 -33.72
N VAL A 109 -35.54 78.72 -33.61
CA VAL A 109 -35.87 77.32 -33.33
C VAL A 109 -35.81 77.04 -31.82
N PRO A 110 -36.91 76.61 -31.20
CA PRO A 110 -36.94 76.23 -29.78
C PRO A 110 -36.00 75.06 -29.43
N ASP A 111 -35.74 74.89 -28.14
CA ASP A 111 -34.97 73.75 -27.62
C ASP A 111 -35.72 72.42 -27.83
N PRO A 112 -34.98 71.29 -27.93
CA PRO A 112 -35.59 69.98 -28.17
C PRO A 112 -36.57 69.59 -27.06
N ILE A 113 -37.73 69.07 -27.48
CA ILE A 113 -38.77 68.58 -26.59
C ILE A 113 -38.57 67.09 -26.36
N ASN A 114 -38.66 66.67 -25.09
CA ASN A 114 -38.58 65.25 -24.74
C ASN A 114 -39.77 64.49 -25.32
N VAL A 115 -39.48 63.41 -26.04
CA VAL A 115 -40.49 62.47 -26.53
C VAL A 115 -41.12 61.77 -25.31
N PRO A 116 -42.46 61.68 -25.21
CA PRO A 116 -43.10 60.95 -24.13
C PRO A 116 -42.68 59.48 -24.14
N GLU A 117 -42.58 58.86 -22.96
CA GLU A 117 -42.23 57.45 -22.87
C GLU A 117 -43.37 56.56 -23.35
N ASP A 118 -43.04 55.55 -24.15
CA ASP A 118 -44.02 54.60 -24.69
C ASP A 118 -44.39 53.53 -23.65
N PRO A 119 -45.66 53.44 -23.21
CA PRO A 119 -46.12 52.38 -22.32
C PRO A 119 -45.87 50.97 -22.86
N TYR A 120 -45.95 50.78 -24.19
CA TYR A 120 -45.71 49.51 -24.85
C TYR A 120 -44.26 49.05 -24.68
N TYR A 121 -43.29 49.93 -24.94
CA TYR A 121 -41.88 49.60 -24.77
C TYR A 121 -41.50 49.36 -23.31
N LYS A 122 -42.10 50.09 -22.35
CA LYS A 122 -41.88 49.83 -20.92
C LYS A 122 -42.34 48.44 -20.49
N SER A 123 -43.57 48.06 -20.87
CA SER A 123 -44.10 46.71 -20.61
C SER A 123 -43.20 45.64 -21.20
N ARG A 124 -42.72 45.85 -22.43
CA ARG A 124 -41.88 44.89 -23.13
C ARG A 124 -40.49 44.77 -22.51
N ALA A 125 -39.89 45.87 -22.08
CA ALA A 125 -38.61 45.86 -21.38
C ALA A 125 -38.70 45.07 -20.07
N TYR A 126 -39.78 45.29 -19.31
CA TYR A 126 -40.07 44.52 -18.10
C TYR A 126 -40.25 43.02 -18.39
N ASP A 127 -40.97 42.67 -19.46
CA ASP A 127 -41.13 41.26 -19.87
C ASP A 127 -39.80 40.62 -20.29
N ILE A 128 -38.91 41.36 -20.94
CA ILE A 128 -37.58 40.87 -21.33
C ILE A 128 -36.71 40.65 -20.08
N GLU A 129 -36.67 41.61 -19.15
CA GLU A 129 -35.91 41.49 -17.91
C GLU A 129 -36.41 40.35 -17.00
N THR A 130 -37.72 40.10 -16.99
CA THR A 130 -38.31 39.00 -16.21
C THR A 130 -38.17 37.64 -16.89
N ARG A 131 -38.01 37.59 -18.22
CA ARG A 131 -37.73 36.35 -18.97
C ARG A 131 -36.27 35.91 -18.90
N LEU A 132 -35.34 36.80 -18.54
CA LEU A 132 -33.96 36.39 -18.30
C LEU A 132 -33.93 35.42 -17.12
N PRO A 133 -33.38 34.21 -17.30
CA PRO A 133 -33.27 33.26 -16.20
C PRO A 133 -32.30 33.82 -15.16
N LYS A 134 -32.84 34.44 -14.10
CA LYS A 134 -32.12 34.79 -12.87
C LYS A 134 -31.80 33.51 -12.10
N LYS A 135 -31.04 32.59 -12.68
CA LYS A 135 -30.54 31.42 -11.97
C LYS A 135 -29.34 31.87 -11.15
N PRO A 136 -29.38 31.85 -9.81
CA PRO A 136 -28.15 31.87 -9.04
C PRO A 136 -27.39 30.57 -9.35
N SER A 137 -26.34 30.64 -10.17
CA SER A 137 -25.50 29.48 -10.43
C SER A 137 -24.58 29.28 -9.22
N ARG A 138 -25.05 28.55 -8.22
CA ARG A 138 -24.17 28.05 -7.16
C ARG A 138 -23.31 26.94 -7.75
N LYS A 139 -22.15 27.31 -8.32
CA LYS A 139 -21.14 26.33 -8.72
C LYS A 139 -20.39 25.89 -7.47
N ILE A 140 -20.60 24.66 -7.06
CA ILE A 140 -19.77 24.00 -6.04
C ILE A 140 -18.49 23.58 -6.74
N ASP A 141 -17.33 24.04 -6.27
CA ASP A 141 -16.04 23.65 -6.84
C ASP A 141 -15.67 22.23 -6.42
N THR A 142 -16.26 21.25 -7.11
CA THR A 142 -15.92 19.83 -6.94
C THR A 142 -14.64 19.45 -7.68
N LEU A 143 -14.27 20.22 -8.70
CA LEU A 143 -13.15 19.89 -9.58
C LEU A 143 -11.80 20.22 -8.93
N GLY A 144 -11.69 21.34 -8.21
CA GLY A 144 -10.46 21.71 -7.51
C GLY A 144 -9.99 20.62 -6.55
N LYS A 145 -10.90 20.16 -5.67
CA LYS A 145 -10.61 19.07 -4.72
C LYS A 145 -10.23 17.76 -5.39
N PHE A 146 -10.88 17.42 -6.51
CA PHE A 146 -10.56 16.24 -7.31
C PHE A 146 -9.15 16.32 -7.89
N LEU A 147 -8.77 17.45 -8.48
CA LEU A 147 -7.46 17.63 -9.12
C LEU A 147 -6.30 17.60 -8.11
N GLU A 148 -6.49 18.17 -6.91
CA GLU A 148 -5.47 18.16 -5.86
C GLU A 148 -5.21 16.76 -5.30
N ASN A 149 -6.25 15.92 -5.26
CA ASN A 149 -6.23 14.63 -4.57
C ASN A 149 -6.48 13.44 -5.50
N ASP A 150 -6.29 13.62 -6.82
CA ASP A 150 -6.47 12.54 -7.79
C ASP A 150 -5.57 11.36 -7.43
N ARG A 151 -6.15 10.15 -7.46
CA ARG A 151 -5.51 8.86 -7.11
C ARG A 151 -4.95 8.75 -5.69
N LYS A 152 -5.19 9.72 -4.79
CA LYS A 152 -4.80 9.62 -3.38
C LYS A 152 -5.87 8.88 -2.59
N VAL A 153 -5.53 7.69 -2.10
CA VAL A 153 -6.45 6.82 -1.37
C VAL A 153 -5.79 6.39 -0.07
N LEU A 154 -6.49 6.59 1.05
CA LEU A 154 -6.04 6.10 2.35
C LEU A 154 -6.59 4.69 2.55
N ARG A 155 -5.69 3.71 2.64
CA ARG A 155 -6.04 2.32 2.87
C ARG A 155 -5.83 1.95 4.34
N PHE A 156 -6.85 1.35 4.92
CA PHE A 156 -6.87 0.79 6.26
C PHE A 156 -7.25 -0.69 6.22
N TYR A 157 -6.74 -1.44 7.18
CA TYR A 157 -7.09 -2.83 7.43
C TYR A 157 -7.89 -2.92 8.71
N GLY A 158 -9.03 -3.58 8.65
CA GLY A 158 -9.90 -3.77 9.79
C GLY A 158 -10.50 -5.15 9.84
N TYR A 159 -11.31 -5.37 10.86
CA TYR A 159 -12.16 -6.55 10.95
C TYR A 159 -13.54 -6.16 11.45
N TRP A 160 -14.51 -7.01 11.14
CA TRP A 160 -15.82 -7.00 11.75
C TRP A 160 -16.04 -8.36 12.40
N ASP A 161 -16.27 -8.33 13.71
CA ASP A 161 -16.51 -9.53 14.51
C ASP A 161 -18.00 -9.86 14.50
N ASP A 162 -18.35 -10.98 13.84
CA ASP A 162 -19.71 -11.55 13.81
C ASP A 162 -19.75 -12.91 14.53
N GLN A 163 -18.72 -13.29 15.29
CA GLN A 163 -18.61 -14.63 15.89
C GLN A 163 -19.73 -14.95 16.91
N GLU A 164 -20.45 -13.95 17.42
CA GLU A 164 -21.62 -14.14 18.29
C GLU A 164 -22.86 -14.67 17.54
N THR A 165 -22.92 -14.50 16.21
CA THR A 165 -24.02 -14.97 15.37
C THR A 165 -23.87 -16.46 15.06
N GLN A 166 -24.96 -17.23 14.99
CA GLN A 166 -24.97 -18.70 14.82
C GLN A 166 -24.16 -19.24 13.62
N TYR A 167 -23.95 -18.42 12.58
CA TYR A 167 -23.13 -18.74 11.41
C TYR A 167 -22.11 -17.66 11.10
N GLY A 168 -21.86 -16.76 12.06
CA GLY A 168 -20.95 -15.67 11.86
C GLY A 168 -19.50 -16.12 11.97
N TYR A 169 -18.65 -15.40 11.27
CA TYR A 169 -17.20 -15.60 11.26
C TYR A 169 -16.53 -14.23 11.34
N LEU A 170 -15.21 -14.21 11.54
CA LEU A 170 -14.48 -12.96 11.55
C LEU A 170 -14.30 -12.46 10.12
N HIS A 171 -14.91 -11.33 9.79
CA HIS A 171 -14.76 -10.72 8.48
C HIS A 171 -13.49 -9.86 8.46
N HIS A 172 -12.55 -10.15 7.58
CA HIS A 172 -11.40 -9.29 7.33
C HIS A 172 -11.73 -8.25 6.26
N LEU A 173 -11.59 -6.98 6.62
CA LEU A 173 -12.02 -5.87 5.78
C LEU A 173 -10.85 -4.96 5.40
N GLU A 174 -10.83 -4.51 4.14
CA GLU A 174 -10.02 -3.41 3.65
C GLU A 174 -10.93 -2.18 3.48
N VAL A 175 -10.60 -1.10 4.18
CA VAL A 175 -11.34 0.16 4.14
C VAL A 175 -10.52 1.17 3.34
N LEU A 176 -11.08 1.66 2.23
CA LEU A 176 -10.46 2.61 1.33
C LEU A 176 -11.18 3.96 1.42
N TYR A 177 -10.47 5.01 1.81
CA TYR A 177 -10.99 6.38 1.85
C TYR A 177 -10.39 7.21 0.71
N TYR A 178 -11.24 7.74 -0.15
CA TYR A 178 -10.85 8.53 -1.32
C TYR A 178 -10.83 10.02 -0.99
N LEU A 179 -9.65 10.63 -1.03
CA LEU A 179 -9.47 12.06 -0.69
C LEU A 179 -10.07 13.01 -1.74
N SER A 180 -10.31 12.52 -2.96
CA SER A 180 -10.89 13.30 -4.05
C SER A 180 -12.33 13.73 -3.79
N ASP A 181 -13.11 12.90 -3.10
CA ASP A 181 -14.56 13.04 -2.97
C ASP A 181 -15.12 12.69 -1.57
N ASP A 182 -14.25 12.36 -0.61
CA ASP A 182 -14.59 11.94 0.75
C ASP A 182 -15.50 10.70 0.79
N THR A 183 -15.28 9.77 -0.13
CA THR A 183 -16.04 8.51 -0.20
C THR A 183 -15.29 7.35 0.41
N ILE A 184 -16.01 6.39 0.99
CA ILE A 184 -15.46 5.18 1.59
C ILE A 184 -15.92 3.97 0.77
N ASP A 185 -14.98 3.10 0.41
CA ASP A 185 -15.23 1.79 -0.20
C ASP A 185 -14.68 0.72 0.74
N ILE A 186 -15.51 -0.26 1.12
CA ILE A 186 -15.10 -1.34 2.03
C ILE A 186 -15.17 -2.65 1.29
N LYS A 187 -14.06 -3.36 1.27
CA LYS A 187 -13.93 -4.68 0.64
C LYS A 187 -13.68 -5.73 1.70
N GLU A 188 -14.33 -6.87 1.55
CA GLU A 188 -14.03 -8.03 2.37
C GLU A 188 -12.97 -8.87 1.66
N VAL A 189 -11.91 -9.20 2.38
CA VAL A 189 -10.80 -10.02 1.88
C VAL A 189 -11.07 -11.45 2.30
N VAL A 190 -11.47 -12.27 1.34
CA VAL A 190 -11.65 -13.72 1.49
C VAL A 190 -10.37 -14.40 1.03
N VAL A 191 -9.77 -15.21 1.89
CA VAL A 191 -8.62 -16.04 1.54
C VAL A 191 -9.13 -17.44 1.24
N ASP A 192 -9.05 -17.84 -0.02
CA ASP A 192 -9.42 -19.20 -0.42
C ASP A 192 -8.40 -20.21 0.12
N ASN A 193 -8.80 -21.48 0.25
CA ASN A 193 -7.91 -22.58 0.67
C ASN A 193 -6.65 -22.74 -0.20
N GLY A 194 -6.66 -22.20 -1.43
CA GLY A 194 -5.51 -22.16 -2.34
C GLY A 194 -4.59 -20.94 -2.14
N GLY A 195 -4.82 -20.11 -1.12
CA GLY A 195 -4.07 -18.88 -0.85
C GLY A 195 -4.39 -17.71 -1.79
N HIS A 196 -5.35 -17.87 -2.70
CA HIS A 196 -5.82 -16.78 -3.55
C HIS A 196 -6.67 -15.81 -2.71
N LYS A 197 -6.33 -14.52 -2.75
CA LYS A 197 -7.10 -13.47 -2.07
C LYS A 197 -8.16 -12.96 -3.03
N SER A 198 -9.42 -13.30 -2.77
CA SER A 198 -10.56 -12.72 -3.46
C SER A 198 -11.09 -11.54 -2.64
N SER A 199 -11.37 -10.41 -3.28
CA SER A 199 -11.99 -9.26 -2.61
C SER A 199 -13.44 -9.12 -3.05
N SER A 200 -14.40 -9.31 -2.15
CA SER A 200 -15.81 -9.01 -2.38
C SER A 200 -16.13 -7.58 -1.90
N VAL A 201 -17.14 -6.93 -2.48
CA VAL A 201 -17.56 -5.59 -2.05
C VAL A 201 -18.45 -5.74 -0.82
N PHE A 202 -18.01 -5.21 0.32
CA PHE A 202 -18.79 -5.18 1.57
C PHE A 202 -19.65 -3.91 1.66
N PHE A 203 -19.07 -2.76 1.33
CA PHE A 203 -19.76 -1.48 1.18
C PHE A 203 -19.29 -0.81 -0.10
N ARG A 204 -20.23 -0.55 -1.01
CA ARG A 204 -19.95 0.13 -2.28
C ARG A 204 -19.49 1.57 -1.98
N ARG A 205 -18.44 2.01 -2.68
CA ARG A 205 -17.97 3.41 -2.69
C ARG A 205 -19.11 4.43 -2.66
N ASP A 206 -19.29 5.04 -1.51
CA ASP A 206 -20.24 6.14 -1.25
C ASP A 206 -19.82 6.88 0.04
N LYS A 207 -20.47 8.02 0.32
CA LYS A 207 -20.23 8.77 1.57
C LYS A 207 -20.90 8.08 2.74
N LEU A 208 -20.10 7.68 3.73
CA LEU A 208 -20.60 6.98 4.91
C LEU A 208 -21.10 7.98 5.97
N VAL A 209 -22.36 7.83 6.38
CA VAL A 209 -22.96 8.65 7.45
C VAL A 209 -22.57 8.14 8.85
N LYS A 210 -22.28 9.05 9.78
CA LYS A 210 -21.94 8.69 11.18
C LYS A 210 -23.13 8.13 11.95
N LYS A 211 -24.30 8.74 11.76
CA LYS A 211 -25.56 8.35 12.38
C LYS A 211 -26.57 8.00 11.30
N TYR A 212 -27.06 6.77 11.34
CA TYR A 212 -28.12 6.34 10.45
C TYR A 212 -29.48 6.77 11.02
N THR A 213 -30.16 7.69 10.35
CA THR A 213 -31.49 8.18 10.73
C THR A 213 -32.63 7.47 9.99
N GLY A 214 -32.35 6.86 8.82
CA GLY A 214 -33.34 6.14 8.01
C GLY A 214 -32.96 6.12 6.53
N LEU A 215 -33.88 5.58 5.71
CA LEU A 215 -33.73 5.58 4.25
C LEU A 215 -33.87 7.02 3.70
N PRO A 216 -33.07 7.41 2.70
CA PRO A 216 -33.21 8.70 2.06
C PRO A 216 -34.57 8.80 1.36
N ARG A 217 -35.20 9.97 1.44
CA ARG A 217 -36.42 10.26 0.68
C ARG A 217 -36.08 10.41 -0.80
N PRO A 218 -37.00 10.07 -1.72
CA PRO A 218 -36.80 10.34 -3.14
C PRO A 218 -36.48 11.82 -3.38
N GLY A 219 -35.29 12.09 -3.94
CA GLY A 219 -34.80 13.46 -4.18
C GLY A 219 -33.83 14.02 -3.14
N ASP A 220 -33.54 13.31 -2.04
CA ASP A 220 -32.55 13.77 -1.03
C ASP A 220 -31.13 13.94 -1.63
N HIS A 221 -30.80 13.15 -2.65
CA HIS A 221 -29.52 13.20 -3.35
C HIS A 221 -29.45 14.33 -4.39
N CYS A 222 -30.56 15.01 -4.70
CA CYS A 222 -30.55 16.14 -5.60
C CYS A 222 -29.87 17.35 -4.92
N HIS A 223 -29.01 18.01 -5.69
CA HIS A 223 -28.31 19.21 -5.24
C HIS A 223 -29.22 20.44 -5.15
N LEU A 224 -30.37 20.42 -5.84
CA LEU A 224 -31.39 21.46 -5.76
C LEU A 224 -32.61 20.91 -5.04
N THR A 225 -33.03 21.61 -3.98
CA THR A 225 -34.38 21.45 -3.46
C THR A 225 -35.36 22.24 -4.33
N LEU A 226 -36.56 21.70 -4.51
CA LEU A 226 -37.65 22.38 -5.20
C LEU A 226 -38.69 22.79 -4.16
N LEU A 227 -38.99 24.08 -4.10
CA LEU A 227 -40.10 24.59 -3.32
C LEU A 227 -41.39 24.42 -4.14
N ASN A 228 -42.42 23.88 -3.50
CA ASN A 228 -43.76 23.84 -4.07
C ASN A 228 -44.44 25.20 -3.83
N VAL A 229 -44.28 26.14 -4.79
CA VAL A 229 -44.58 27.55 -4.52
C VAL A 229 -46.04 27.94 -4.77
N LEU A 230 -46.89 27.19 -5.49
CA LEU A 230 -48.37 27.36 -5.48
C LEU A 230 -49.12 26.38 -6.38
N GLY A 231 -50.29 25.93 -5.91
CA GLY A 231 -51.45 25.48 -6.71
C GLY A 231 -52.04 24.10 -6.36
N ASN A 232 -53.22 24.05 -5.74
CA ASN A 232 -54.05 22.82 -5.61
C ASN A 232 -54.52 22.25 -6.96
N ASP A 233 -54.38 23.02 -8.04
CA ASP A 233 -54.76 22.61 -9.40
C ASP A 233 -53.55 22.10 -10.19
N ILE A 234 -53.68 20.86 -10.68
CA ILE A 234 -52.68 20.10 -11.46
C ILE A 234 -52.14 20.88 -12.68
N LYS A 235 -52.87 21.89 -13.18
CA LYS A 235 -52.50 22.70 -14.34
C LYS A 235 -51.64 23.93 -14.04
N SER A 236 -51.40 24.28 -12.76
CA SER A 236 -50.65 25.50 -12.38
C SER A 236 -49.55 25.25 -11.34
N SER A 237 -49.09 24.01 -11.16
CA SER A 237 -47.97 23.72 -10.25
C SER A 237 -46.67 24.30 -10.83
N ARG A 238 -46.19 25.39 -10.23
CA ARG A 238 -44.88 25.98 -10.55
C ARG A 238 -43.88 25.53 -9.51
N TYR A 239 -42.94 24.68 -9.91
CA TYR A 239 -41.78 24.34 -9.10
C TYR A 239 -40.74 25.47 -9.21
N VAL A 240 -40.30 25.99 -8.06
CA VAL A 240 -39.21 26.96 -8.00
C VAL A 240 -38.05 26.31 -7.29
N VAL A 241 -36.83 26.54 -7.77
CA VAL A 241 -35.61 26.13 -7.08
C VAL A 241 -35.52 26.87 -5.76
N ASP A 242 -35.46 26.12 -4.67
CA ASP A 242 -35.26 26.67 -3.35
C ASP A 242 -33.78 27.06 -3.20
N SER A 243 -33.53 28.34 -2.98
CA SER A 243 -32.17 28.89 -2.85
C SER A 243 -31.63 28.79 -1.42
N LEU A 244 -32.48 28.48 -0.45
CA LEU A 244 -32.14 28.41 0.98
C LEU A 244 -31.97 26.97 1.47
N ASP A 245 -32.15 25.97 0.60
CA ASP A 245 -32.11 24.54 0.94
C ASP A 245 -33.00 24.20 2.17
N CYS A 246 -34.15 24.86 2.28
CA CYS A 246 -35.11 24.71 3.37
C CYS A 246 -35.61 23.25 3.45
N GLY A 247 -35.28 22.59 4.57
CA GLY A 247 -35.67 21.20 4.84
C GLY A 247 -34.59 20.17 4.52
N LYS A 248 -33.40 20.57 4.04
CA LYS A 248 -32.26 19.67 3.89
C LYS A 248 -31.64 19.39 5.26
N GLU A 249 -31.78 18.16 5.73
CA GLU A 249 -31.15 17.70 6.98
C GLU A 249 -29.62 17.64 6.81
N HIS A 250 -28.88 18.26 7.74
CA HIS A 250 -27.42 18.15 7.76
C HIS A 250 -27.03 16.75 8.26
N ARG A 251 -26.42 15.95 7.37
CA ARG A 251 -25.89 14.63 7.71
C ARG A 251 -24.38 14.73 7.93
N ASP A 252 -23.93 14.26 9.09
CA ASP A 252 -22.51 14.16 9.39
C ASP A 252 -21.92 12.91 8.71
N TYR A 253 -20.94 13.12 7.85
CA TYR A 253 -20.20 12.06 7.17
C TYR A 253 -18.87 11.79 7.88
N TYR A 254 -18.37 10.56 7.79
CA TYR A 254 -17.01 10.25 8.23
C TYR A 254 -16.00 11.00 7.36
N LEU A 255 -15.08 11.69 8.01
CA LEU A 255 -13.95 12.36 7.39
C LEU A 255 -12.67 11.59 7.71
N GLU A 256 -11.57 11.97 7.07
CA GLU A 256 -10.26 11.38 7.35
C GLU A 256 -9.88 11.53 8.84
N GLN A 257 -10.27 12.62 9.51
CA GLN A 257 -9.96 12.84 10.93
C GLN A 257 -10.57 11.78 11.86
N ASP A 258 -11.68 11.15 11.44
CA ASP A 258 -12.38 10.15 12.23
C ASP A 258 -11.75 8.75 12.08
N LEU A 259 -10.87 8.55 11.10
CA LEU A 259 -10.27 7.26 10.74
C LEU A 259 -8.91 7.09 11.44
N THR A 260 -8.93 6.50 12.63
CA THR A 260 -7.72 6.23 13.43
C THR A 260 -7.55 4.74 13.71
N ILE A 261 -6.31 4.28 13.90
CA ILE A 261 -6.04 2.90 14.30
C ILE A 261 -6.62 2.67 15.70
N GLY A 262 -7.43 1.62 15.86
CA GLY A 262 -8.25 1.35 17.05
C GLY A 262 -9.59 2.06 17.06
N GLY A 263 -9.84 2.96 16.11
CA GLY A 263 -11.14 3.58 15.90
C GLY A 263 -12.17 2.55 15.42
N MET A 264 -13.41 2.76 15.86
CA MET A 264 -14.58 1.98 15.42
C MET A 264 -15.39 2.79 14.42
N ILE A 265 -15.59 2.24 13.22
CA ILE A 265 -16.47 2.80 12.20
C ILE A 265 -17.80 2.06 12.25
N ASN A 266 -18.90 2.80 12.35
CA ASN A 266 -20.23 2.24 12.26
C ASN A 266 -20.72 2.23 10.80
N VAL A 267 -20.80 1.05 10.19
CA VAL A 267 -21.31 0.84 8.82
C VAL A 267 -22.73 0.29 8.91
N TYR A 268 -23.72 1.18 8.93
CA TYR A 268 -25.16 0.84 9.01
C TYR A 268 -25.51 -0.15 10.14
N GLY A 269 -24.86 -0.04 11.30
CA GLY A 269 -25.07 -0.91 12.47
C GLY A 269 -23.94 -1.91 12.72
N ARG A 270 -23.07 -2.16 11.73
CA ARG A 270 -21.91 -3.05 11.87
C ARG A 270 -20.69 -2.27 12.36
N LYS A 271 -20.08 -2.71 13.47
CA LYS A 271 -18.91 -2.06 14.08
C LYS A 271 -17.63 -2.63 13.46
N VAL A 272 -17.02 -1.86 12.56
CA VAL A 272 -15.74 -2.21 11.93
C VAL A 272 -14.61 -1.60 12.74
N VAL A 273 -13.68 -2.42 13.23
CA VAL A 273 -12.51 -1.96 14.00
C VAL A 273 -11.32 -1.82 13.05
N LEU A 274 -10.68 -0.66 13.04
CA LEU A 274 -9.45 -0.44 12.27
C LEU A 274 -8.23 -0.96 13.05
N THR A 275 -7.43 -1.81 12.43
CA THR A 275 -6.27 -2.48 13.05
C THR A 275 -4.93 -1.99 12.57
N ASP A 276 -4.79 -1.73 11.26
CA ASP A 276 -3.55 -1.26 10.64
C ASP A 276 -3.87 -0.36 9.42
N CYS A 277 -2.86 0.28 8.86
CA CYS A 277 -2.98 1.09 7.66
C CYS A 277 -1.76 0.96 6.75
N ASP A 278 -1.92 1.35 5.50
CA ASP A 278 -0.86 1.30 4.50
C ASP A 278 0.25 2.33 4.75
N SER A 279 1.43 2.07 4.18
CA SER A 279 2.60 2.96 4.24
C SER A 279 2.27 4.40 3.81
N TYR A 280 1.57 4.56 2.67
CA TYR A 280 1.10 5.85 2.18
C TYR A 280 0.19 6.57 3.18
N THR A 281 -0.75 5.84 3.80
CA THR A 281 -1.64 6.39 4.82
C THR A 281 -0.83 6.91 6.01
N LYS A 282 0.17 6.17 6.49
CA LYS A 282 1.04 6.58 7.59
C LYS A 282 1.76 7.90 7.29
N GLU A 283 2.32 8.03 6.09
CA GLU A 283 2.98 9.27 5.63
C GLU A 283 2.01 10.45 5.52
N TYR A 284 0.80 10.22 5.02
CA TYR A 284 -0.24 11.26 4.93
C TYR A 284 -0.62 11.82 6.31
N TYR A 285 -0.86 10.95 7.30
CA TYR A 285 -1.21 11.38 8.65
C TYR A 285 -0.03 12.05 9.38
N ARG A 286 1.21 11.61 9.11
CA ARG A 286 2.42 12.33 9.57
C ARG A 286 2.49 13.74 9.03
N ALA A 287 2.30 13.91 7.72
CA ALA A 287 2.41 15.21 7.06
C ALA A 287 1.28 16.18 7.45
N LYS A 288 0.04 15.69 7.57
CA LYS A 288 -1.14 16.53 7.81
C LYS A 288 -1.43 16.77 9.31
N TYR A 289 -1.24 15.74 10.15
CA TYR A 289 -1.63 15.76 11.56
C TYR A 289 -0.45 15.62 12.54
N GLY A 290 0.76 15.31 12.05
CA GLY A 290 1.94 15.11 12.91
C GLY A 290 1.87 13.84 13.77
N LEU A 291 1.08 12.84 13.38
CA LEU A 291 0.94 11.58 14.12
C LEU A 291 2.05 10.61 13.75
N ASP A 292 2.85 10.15 14.73
CA ASP A 292 3.94 9.19 14.53
C ASP A 292 3.66 7.78 15.07
N SER A 293 2.65 7.61 15.92
CA SER A 293 2.31 6.34 16.55
C SER A 293 1.27 5.56 15.75
N PHE A 294 1.71 4.59 14.94
CA PHE A 294 0.85 3.63 14.25
C PHE A 294 1.15 2.22 14.74
N VAL A 295 0.66 1.88 15.94
CA VAL A 295 0.84 0.54 16.53
C VAL A 295 -0.31 -0.36 16.03
N PRO A 296 -0.02 -1.44 15.28
CA PRO A 296 -1.06 -2.37 14.84
C PRO A 296 -1.72 -3.05 16.03
N ILE A 297 -3.04 -3.16 16.00
CA ILE A 297 -3.81 -3.81 17.07
C ILE A 297 -3.97 -5.30 16.72
N PRO A 298 -3.73 -6.23 17.67
CA PRO A 298 -3.95 -7.64 17.43
C PRO A 298 -5.43 -7.92 17.13
N LYS A 299 -5.67 -8.69 16.08
CA LYS A 299 -7.01 -9.17 15.71
C LYS A 299 -7.46 -10.26 16.68
N PRO A 300 -8.77 -10.39 16.96
CA PRO A 300 -9.29 -11.54 17.69
C PRO A 300 -8.97 -12.83 16.91
N LEU A 301 -8.72 -13.91 17.64
CA LEU A 301 -8.44 -15.21 17.06
C LEU A 301 -9.72 -15.78 16.44
N ASP A 302 -9.60 -16.32 15.23
CA ASP A 302 -10.70 -17.06 14.60
C ASP A 302 -11.01 -18.32 15.39
N SER A 303 -12.21 -18.39 15.96
CA SER A 303 -12.71 -19.57 16.67
C SER A 303 -12.78 -20.81 15.78
N GLN A 304 -12.86 -20.63 14.45
CA GLN A 304 -12.85 -21.71 13.46
C GLN A 304 -11.44 -22.21 13.07
N MET A 305 -10.37 -21.42 13.34
CA MET A 305 -8.98 -21.81 13.06
C MET A 305 -8.34 -22.61 14.20
N GLY A 306 -9.08 -22.85 15.28
CA GLY A 306 -8.71 -23.75 16.36
C GLY A 306 -8.80 -25.23 15.96
N ILE A 307 -8.29 -25.63 14.80
CA ILE A 307 -7.96 -27.04 14.57
C ILE A 307 -6.81 -27.32 15.54
N PRO A 308 -7.00 -28.15 16.59
CA PRO A 308 -5.87 -28.53 17.43
C PRO A 308 -4.82 -29.15 16.51
N THR A 309 -3.60 -28.62 16.56
CA THR A 309 -2.47 -29.22 15.83
C THR A 309 -2.49 -30.71 16.12
N PRO A 310 -2.56 -31.58 15.09
CA PRO A 310 -2.65 -33.01 15.32
C PRO A 310 -1.47 -33.41 16.20
N GLN A 311 -1.77 -33.98 17.37
CA GLN A 311 -0.73 -34.46 18.27
C GLN A 311 0.13 -35.47 17.50
N GLU A 312 1.44 -35.26 17.50
CA GLU A 312 2.38 -36.20 16.90
C GLU A 312 2.19 -37.55 17.58
N ARG A 313 1.93 -38.59 16.78
CA ARG A 313 1.74 -39.95 17.30
C ARG A 313 3.09 -40.45 17.79
N GLU A 314 3.23 -40.65 19.09
CA GLU A 314 4.41 -41.32 19.64
C GLU A 314 4.41 -42.81 19.25
N LEU A 315 5.55 -43.31 18.79
CA LEU A 315 5.71 -44.73 18.47
C LEU A 315 5.68 -45.56 19.76
N PRO A 316 5.17 -46.80 19.71
CA PRO A 316 5.30 -47.71 20.84
C PRO A 316 6.78 -48.01 21.13
N PRO A 317 7.13 -48.37 22.38
CA PRO A 317 8.48 -48.81 22.72
C PRO A 317 8.95 -49.96 21.82
N TRP A 318 10.23 -49.90 21.41
CA TRP A 318 10.83 -50.96 20.59
C TRP A 318 10.76 -52.32 21.30
N ASN A 319 10.43 -53.40 20.58
CA ASN A 319 10.21 -54.73 21.14
C ASN A 319 11.48 -55.59 21.27
N GLY A 320 12.64 -55.11 20.81
CA GLY A 320 13.92 -55.80 20.89
C GLY A 320 14.27 -56.71 19.71
N TYR A 321 13.37 -56.85 18.72
CA TYR A 321 13.63 -57.63 17.51
C TYR A 321 14.04 -56.72 16.34
N GLY A 322 14.91 -57.22 15.45
CA GLY A 322 15.37 -56.46 14.27
C GLY A 322 16.21 -55.22 14.62
N SER A 323 16.28 -54.27 13.69
CA SER A 323 16.79 -52.93 14.01
C SER A 323 15.64 -52.03 14.48
N PHE A 324 15.98 -50.96 15.19
CA PHE A 324 15.00 -49.96 15.63
C PHE A 324 14.27 -49.35 14.43
N GLU A 325 15.02 -48.99 13.39
CA GLU A 325 14.52 -48.34 12.18
C GLU A 325 13.54 -49.23 11.40
N ASP A 326 13.86 -50.51 11.27
CA ASP A 326 13.02 -51.51 10.60
C ASP A 326 11.72 -51.75 11.38
N SER A 327 11.82 -51.89 12.70
CA SER A 327 10.66 -52.07 13.58
C SER A 327 9.75 -50.83 13.61
N ALA A 328 10.33 -49.63 13.53
CA ALA A 328 9.58 -48.39 13.52
C ALA A 328 8.69 -48.27 12.27
N GLN A 329 9.16 -48.72 11.10
CA GLN A 329 8.37 -48.66 9.86
C GLN A 329 7.08 -49.48 9.96
N ASN A 330 7.11 -50.62 10.65
CA ASN A 330 5.93 -51.45 10.90
C ASN A 330 4.85 -50.71 11.73
N CYS A 331 5.24 -49.72 12.53
CA CYS A 331 4.30 -48.90 13.31
C CYS A 331 3.84 -47.64 12.55
N ILE A 332 4.54 -47.24 11.48
CA ILE A 332 4.26 -46.03 10.71
C ILE A 332 3.33 -46.34 9.53
N THR A 333 3.60 -47.41 8.77
CA THR A 333 2.84 -47.79 7.57
C THR A 333 2.38 -49.25 7.63
N VAL A 334 1.19 -49.52 7.07
CA VAL A 334 0.64 -50.89 6.97
C VAL A 334 1.53 -51.80 6.13
N GLU A 335 2.08 -51.26 5.05
CA GLU A 335 3.11 -51.94 4.25
C GLU A 335 4.48 -51.44 4.72
N PRO A 336 5.27 -52.26 5.43
CA PRO A 336 6.57 -51.85 5.91
C PRO A 336 7.51 -51.63 4.72
N LYS A 337 8.17 -50.47 4.70
CA LYS A 337 9.20 -50.14 3.72
C LYS A 337 10.56 -50.40 4.32
N ALA A 338 11.48 -50.95 3.53
CA ALA A 338 12.85 -51.16 3.97
C ALA A 338 13.48 -49.80 4.36
N PRO A 339 14.19 -49.72 5.50
CA PRO A 339 14.88 -48.50 5.87
C PRO A 339 15.97 -48.19 4.84
N HIS A 340 15.96 -46.95 4.35
CA HIS A 340 16.99 -46.44 3.45
C HIS A 340 18.04 -45.70 4.27
N GLY A 341 19.30 -46.14 4.17
CA GLY A 341 20.41 -45.41 4.78
C GLY A 341 20.66 -44.06 4.10
N ASP A 342 21.45 -43.20 4.75
CA ASP A 342 21.82 -41.88 4.25
C ASP A 342 22.72 -41.97 3.00
N PHE A 343 22.14 -42.20 1.83
CA PHE A 343 22.85 -42.33 0.56
C PHE A 343 23.72 -41.10 0.23
N LYS A 344 23.25 -39.90 0.60
CA LYS A 344 24.00 -38.66 0.41
C LYS A 344 25.30 -38.65 1.22
N LYS A 345 25.25 -39.16 2.46
CA LYS A 345 26.41 -39.27 3.34
C LYS A 345 27.38 -40.35 2.85
N PHE A 346 26.83 -41.49 2.43
CA PHE A 346 27.61 -42.56 1.81
C PHE A 346 28.39 -42.06 0.58
N LEU A 347 27.74 -41.36 -0.34
CA LEU A 347 28.37 -40.85 -1.57
C LEU A 347 29.43 -39.79 -1.29
N LYS A 348 29.22 -38.92 -0.30
CA LYS A 348 30.19 -37.88 0.09
C LYS A 348 31.48 -38.49 0.63
N PHE A 349 31.37 -39.55 1.43
CA PHE A 349 32.49 -40.19 2.12
C PHE A 349 32.88 -41.52 1.48
N ASP A 350 32.50 -41.74 0.22
CA ASP A 350 32.96 -42.89 -0.54
C ASP A 350 34.46 -42.78 -0.83
N LYS A 351 35.06 -43.91 -1.22
CA LYS A 351 36.50 -43.98 -1.52
C LYS A 351 36.81 -43.28 -2.82
N ASN A 352 37.53 -42.17 -2.75
CA ASN A 352 38.04 -41.46 -3.92
C ASN A 352 39.54 -41.78 -4.08
N GLY A 353 39.86 -42.82 -4.86
CA GLY A 353 41.23 -43.25 -5.10
C GLY A 353 41.92 -43.77 -3.83
N LEU A 354 42.98 -43.09 -3.38
CA LEU A 354 43.72 -43.40 -2.14
C LEU A 354 43.12 -42.75 -0.89
N ASP A 355 42.18 -41.82 -1.05
CA ASP A 355 41.55 -41.11 0.06
C ASP A 355 40.39 -41.95 0.63
N SER A 356 40.68 -42.71 1.69
CA SER A 356 39.66 -43.41 2.47
C SER A 356 39.23 -42.53 3.64
N HIS A 357 37.98 -42.06 3.64
CA HIS A 357 37.34 -41.29 4.72
C HIS A 357 37.09 -42.14 5.98
N VAL A 358 38.16 -42.71 6.53
CA VAL A 358 38.16 -43.58 7.71
C VAL A 358 39.13 -42.99 8.70
N LEU A 359 38.61 -42.62 9.88
CA LEU A 359 39.43 -42.08 10.96
C LEU A 359 39.91 -43.25 11.82
N ARG A 360 41.23 -43.45 11.91
CA ARG A 360 41.81 -44.51 12.73
C ARG A 360 42.47 -43.92 13.97
N PHE A 361 42.26 -44.60 15.08
CA PHE A 361 42.77 -44.23 16.38
C PHE A 361 43.48 -45.42 17.02
N GLU A 362 44.58 -45.16 17.72
CA GLU A 362 45.17 -46.11 18.65
C GLU A 362 44.34 -46.10 19.94
N GLY A 363 43.80 -47.25 20.31
CA GLY A 363 43.04 -47.47 21.52
C GLY A 363 43.75 -48.41 22.48
N ARG A 364 43.61 -48.17 23.78
CA ARG A 364 43.99 -49.11 24.85
C ARG A 364 42.77 -49.50 25.68
N LEU A 365 42.73 -50.74 26.13
CA LEU A 365 41.64 -51.23 26.95
C LEU A 365 41.89 -50.87 28.43
N ILE A 366 40.91 -50.23 29.07
CA ILE A 366 40.86 -50.12 30.53
C ILE A 366 40.25 -51.41 31.07
N SER A 367 41.06 -52.24 31.72
CA SER A 367 40.62 -53.47 32.37
C SER A 367 41.22 -53.56 33.78
N SER A 368 40.59 -54.34 34.65
CA SER A 368 41.19 -54.71 35.94
C SER A 368 42.37 -55.68 35.78
N ILE A 369 42.49 -56.32 34.61
CA ILE A 369 43.55 -57.28 34.29
C ILE A 369 44.68 -56.53 33.58
N ASP A 370 45.88 -56.54 34.17
CA ASP A 370 47.05 -55.78 33.67
C ASP A 370 47.50 -56.22 32.27
N GLU A 371 47.47 -57.53 31.99
CA GLU A 371 47.81 -58.09 30.67
C GLU A 371 46.95 -57.50 29.54
N ASN A 372 45.70 -57.16 29.84
CA ASN A 372 44.78 -56.57 28.88
C ASN A 372 45.04 -55.07 28.66
N CYS A 373 45.59 -54.37 29.65
CA CYS A 373 45.94 -52.95 29.55
C CYS A 373 47.12 -52.72 28.58
N GLY A 374 47.98 -53.73 28.41
CA GLY A 374 49.12 -53.71 27.47
C GLY A 374 48.75 -53.97 26.00
N ARG A 375 47.49 -54.32 25.70
CA ARG A 375 47.03 -54.64 24.33
C ARG A 375 46.74 -53.36 23.55
N ILE A 376 47.17 -53.35 22.29
CA ILE A 376 47.01 -52.22 21.38
C ILE A 376 45.90 -52.52 20.39
N PHE A 377 44.94 -51.61 20.29
CA PHE A 377 43.82 -51.72 19.38
C PHE A 377 43.84 -50.58 18.36
N VAL A 378 43.44 -50.85 17.14
CA VAL A 378 43.16 -49.84 16.13
C VAL A 378 41.65 -49.72 16.00
N ILE A 379 41.13 -48.57 16.42
CA ILE A 379 39.70 -48.24 16.35
C ILE A 379 39.49 -47.44 15.08
N SER A 380 38.79 -48.03 14.11
CA SER A 380 38.48 -47.40 12.83
C SER A 380 37.03 -46.90 12.84
N TYR A 381 36.85 -45.60 12.67
CA TYR A 381 35.56 -44.94 12.51
C TYR A 381 35.29 -44.62 11.04
N PHE A 382 34.18 -45.11 10.51
CA PHE A 382 33.80 -44.94 9.11
C PHE A 382 32.82 -43.78 8.97
N LEU A 383 33.26 -42.69 8.33
CA LEU A 383 32.43 -41.49 8.15
C LEU A 383 31.23 -41.69 7.22
N SER A 384 31.25 -42.73 6.38
CA SER A 384 30.17 -43.01 5.43
C SER A 384 28.87 -43.48 6.09
N ASN A 385 28.94 -44.12 7.25
CA ASN A 385 27.78 -44.68 7.93
C ASN A 385 27.90 -44.71 9.47
N ASP A 386 28.80 -43.90 10.04
CA ASP A 386 29.05 -43.77 11.50
C ASP A 386 29.31 -45.09 12.24
N THR A 387 29.81 -46.10 11.55
CA THR A 387 30.13 -47.39 12.16
C THR A 387 31.56 -47.41 12.70
N ILE A 388 31.79 -48.27 13.69
CA ILE A 388 33.10 -48.47 14.31
C ILE A 388 33.51 -49.92 14.11
N ALA A 389 34.79 -50.15 13.81
CA ALA A 389 35.43 -51.45 13.87
C ALA A 389 36.65 -51.38 14.79
N VAL A 390 36.89 -52.46 15.54
CA VAL A 390 38.04 -52.54 16.46
C VAL A 390 38.91 -53.70 16.03
N PHE A 391 40.17 -53.41 15.71
CA PHE A 391 41.15 -54.39 15.29
C PHE A 391 42.26 -54.49 16.33
N GLU A 392 42.65 -55.71 16.71
CA GLU A 392 43.72 -55.92 17.67
C GLU A 392 45.06 -56.07 16.96
N LEU A 393 46.06 -55.31 17.40
CA LEU A 393 47.45 -55.46 16.98
C LEU A 393 48.23 -56.22 18.06
N ALA A 394 48.58 -57.47 17.78
CA ALA A 394 49.39 -58.25 18.69
C ALA A 394 50.87 -57.86 18.60
N ARG A 395 51.51 -57.68 19.76
CA ARG A 395 52.96 -57.52 19.85
C ARG A 395 53.64 -58.88 19.82
N ALA A 396 54.84 -58.95 19.25
CA ALA A 396 55.65 -60.16 19.31
C ALA A 396 55.84 -60.60 20.78
N ASN A 397 55.79 -61.91 21.03
CA ASN A 397 55.92 -62.52 22.38
C ASN A 397 54.83 -62.16 23.40
N SER A 398 53.73 -61.52 22.99
CA SER A 398 52.60 -61.18 23.89
C SER A 398 51.59 -62.31 24.12
N GLY A 399 51.66 -63.39 23.35
CA GLY A 399 50.68 -64.49 23.39
C GLY A 399 49.34 -64.20 22.71
N PHE A 400 49.08 -62.95 22.31
CA PHE A 400 47.89 -62.55 21.56
C PHE A 400 48.09 -62.67 20.05
N LYS A 401 46.99 -62.80 19.30
CA LYS A 401 47.00 -62.88 17.83
C LYS A 401 46.37 -61.62 17.24
N THR A 402 46.99 -61.09 16.21
CA THR A 402 46.43 -59.98 15.41
C THR A 402 45.14 -60.46 14.76
N SER A 403 44.01 -59.88 15.19
CA SER A 403 42.68 -60.32 14.75
C SER A 403 41.65 -59.20 14.91
N PRO A 404 40.55 -59.22 14.14
CA PRO A 404 39.46 -58.28 14.35
C PRO A 404 38.78 -58.58 15.69
N PHE A 405 38.88 -57.65 16.64
CA PHE A 405 38.28 -57.79 17.96
C PHE A 405 36.77 -57.55 17.90
N PHE A 406 36.35 -56.47 17.23
CA PHE A 406 34.94 -56.23 16.88
C PHE A 406 34.80 -55.99 15.37
N LYS A 407 33.88 -56.73 14.75
CA LYS A 407 33.46 -56.48 13.37
C LYS A 407 32.81 -55.09 13.27
N ARG A 408 32.88 -54.51 12.08
CA ARG A 408 32.26 -53.22 11.76
C ARG A 408 30.78 -53.26 12.10
N GLY A 409 30.32 -52.32 12.92
CA GLY A 409 28.93 -52.20 13.31
C GLY A 409 28.62 -50.84 13.91
N GLU A 410 27.34 -50.54 14.04
CA GLU A 410 26.88 -49.37 14.77
C GLU A 410 26.93 -49.65 16.27
N ILE A 411 27.41 -48.68 17.04
CA ILE A 411 27.60 -48.82 18.48
C ILE A 411 26.78 -47.76 19.19
N LYS A 412 25.88 -48.21 20.07
CA LYS A 412 25.01 -47.38 20.89
C LYS A 412 25.77 -46.78 22.07
N LEU A 413 25.35 -45.60 22.51
CA LEU A 413 25.89 -44.97 23.72
C LEU A 413 25.52 -45.80 24.97
N PRO A 414 26.41 -45.84 25.98
CA PRO A 414 26.16 -46.58 27.21
C PRO A 414 25.08 -45.90 28.07
N GLY A 415 24.31 -46.70 28.82
CA GLY A 415 23.35 -46.19 29.80
C GLY A 415 21.98 -45.81 29.25
N GLN A 416 21.71 -46.05 27.97
CA GLN A 416 20.41 -45.80 27.37
C GLN A 416 19.42 -46.96 27.60
N ALA A 417 18.16 -46.62 27.84
CA ALA A 417 17.09 -47.61 27.94
C ALA A 417 16.78 -48.17 26.54
N VAL A 418 16.99 -49.47 26.38
CA VAL A 418 16.85 -50.17 25.09
C VAL A 418 15.40 -50.17 24.60
N PHE A 419 14.43 -50.25 25.50
CA PHE A 419 13.00 -50.33 25.19
C PHE A 419 12.33 -48.94 25.26
N THR A 420 12.75 -48.03 24.37
CA THR A 420 12.22 -46.67 24.28
C THR A 420 11.53 -46.46 22.94
N SER A 421 10.60 -45.49 22.87
CA SER A 421 9.94 -45.04 21.64
C SER A 421 10.86 -44.21 20.73
N LYS A 422 11.95 -43.67 21.28
CA LYS A 422 12.94 -42.85 20.59
C LYS A 422 14.08 -43.73 20.05
N PRO A 423 14.69 -43.34 18.91
CA PRO A 423 15.85 -44.04 18.38
C PRO A 423 17.01 -44.03 19.39
N PRO A 424 17.74 -45.15 19.54
CA PRO A 424 18.95 -45.18 20.37
C PRO A 424 19.99 -44.24 19.78
N GLU A 425 20.71 -43.51 20.62
CA GLU A 425 21.78 -42.64 20.14
C GLU A 425 23.07 -43.44 20.03
N CYS A 426 23.74 -43.28 18.90
CA CYS A 426 24.99 -43.98 18.60
C CYS A 426 26.18 -43.02 18.66
N TYR A 427 27.39 -43.59 18.74
CA TYR A 427 28.61 -42.78 18.71
C TYR A 427 28.70 -41.97 17.40
N ARG A 428 28.99 -40.68 17.54
CA ARG A 428 29.10 -39.72 16.46
C ARG A 428 30.52 -39.14 16.44
N THR A 429 30.84 -38.40 15.39
CA THR A 429 32.11 -37.68 15.23
C THR A 429 32.52 -36.88 16.47
N GLN A 430 31.56 -36.26 17.16
CA GLN A 430 31.80 -35.45 18.36
C GLN A 430 32.31 -36.26 19.57
N HIS A 431 31.97 -37.55 19.64
CA HIS A 431 32.35 -38.43 20.74
C HIS A 431 33.75 -39.07 20.52
N ILE A 432 34.34 -38.88 19.34
CA ILE A 432 35.57 -39.55 18.92
C ILE A 432 36.68 -38.51 18.80
N PHE A 433 37.55 -38.46 19.82
CA PHE A 433 38.72 -37.59 19.87
C PHE A 433 39.80 -38.22 20.76
N VAL A 434 41.07 -37.84 20.59
CA VAL A 434 42.17 -38.37 21.40
C VAL A 434 41.99 -37.98 22.87
N GLY A 435 42.08 -38.96 23.75
CA GLY A 435 41.77 -38.88 25.18
C GLY A 435 40.33 -39.28 25.54
N ALA A 436 39.44 -39.49 24.56
CA ALA A 436 38.08 -39.93 24.82
C ALA A 436 38.03 -41.39 25.28
N THR A 437 37.09 -41.71 26.17
CA THR A 437 36.80 -43.09 26.58
C THR A 437 35.54 -43.60 25.87
N LEU A 438 35.68 -44.64 25.05
CA LEU A 438 34.59 -45.29 24.35
C LEU A 438 34.19 -46.59 25.06
N VAL A 439 32.91 -46.75 25.33
CA VAL A 439 32.34 -48.00 25.84
C VAL A 439 31.74 -48.78 24.67
N ILE A 440 32.37 -49.89 24.30
CA ILE A 440 31.97 -50.76 23.19
C ILE A 440 31.68 -52.15 23.75
N ASN A 441 30.44 -52.62 23.68
CA ASN A 441 30.03 -53.94 24.20
C ASN A 441 30.54 -54.22 25.63
N SER A 442 30.42 -53.23 26.52
CA SER A 442 30.91 -53.25 27.92
C SER A 442 32.43 -53.15 28.12
N PHE A 443 33.22 -53.14 27.05
CA PHE A 443 34.67 -52.88 27.10
C PHE A 443 34.93 -51.38 27.02
N LYS A 444 35.80 -50.87 27.90
CA LYS A 444 36.16 -49.45 27.94
C LYS A 444 37.49 -49.23 27.25
N PHE A 445 37.49 -48.52 26.13
CA PHE A 445 38.69 -48.16 25.38
C PHE A 445 39.01 -46.69 25.57
N VAL A 446 40.27 -46.35 25.83
CA VAL A 446 40.77 -44.97 25.76
C VAL A 446 41.47 -44.78 24.43
N LEU A 447 41.08 -43.74 23.70
CA LEU A 447 41.79 -43.31 22.50
C LEU A 447 43.07 -42.60 22.94
N VAL A 448 44.22 -43.21 22.65
CA VAL A 448 45.54 -42.72 23.06
C VAL A 448 46.14 -41.84 21.98
N ASP A 449 46.01 -42.23 20.72
CA ASP A 449 46.57 -41.50 19.58
C ASP A 449 45.68 -41.64 18.33
N ALA A 450 45.96 -40.87 17.28
CA ALA A 450 45.22 -40.86 16.03
C ALA A 450 46.16 -40.85 14.81
N ASP A 451 45.70 -41.44 13.70
CA ASP A 451 46.41 -41.34 12.42
C ASP A 451 46.56 -39.86 12.00
N ASP A 452 47.67 -39.53 11.33
CA ASP A 452 47.90 -38.16 10.83
C ASP A 452 46.78 -37.69 9.89
N TYR A 453 46.24 -38.60 9.07
CA TYR A 453 45.06 -38.35 8.25
C TYR A 453 43.85 -37.93 9.10
N ALA A 454 43.59 -38.65 10.22
CA ALA A 454 42.46 -38.38 11.07
C ALA A 454 42.58 -37.02 11.75
N LEU A 455 43.77 -36.68 12.26
CA LEU A 455 44.07 -35.37 12.84
C LEU A 455 43.85 -34.25 11.83
N ARG A 456 44.44 -34.37 10.63
CA ARG A 456 44.29 -33.39 9.55
C ARG A 456 42.82 -33.23 9.14
N TYR A 457 42.08 -34.33 9.04
CA TYR A 457 40.66 -34.30 8.68
C TYR A 457 39.82 -33.56 9.72
N MET A 458 40.06 -33.81 11.02
CA MET A 458 39.36 -33.15 12.11
C MET A 458 39.66 -31.65 12.18
N GLU A 459 40.91 -31.25 11.90
CA GLU A 459 41.34 -29.84 11.84
C GLU A 459 40.68 -29.08 10.68
N LEU A 460 40.64 -29.68 9.48
CA LEU A 460 39.96 -29.09 8.31
C LEU A 460 38.45 -28.96 8.54
N ASN A 461 37.83 -29.94 9.21
CA ASN A 461 36.40 -29.96 9.51
C ASN A 461 36.10 -29.46 10.94
N CYS A 462 36.76 -28.38 11.37
CA CYS A 462 36.64 -27.82 12.73
C CYS A 462 35.22 -27.41 13.19
N HIS A 463 34.25 -27.34 12.29
CA HIS A 463 32.84 -27.09 12.61
C HIS A 463 32.14 -28.35 13.17
N GLU A 464 32.51 -29.53 12.68
CA GLU A 464 32.01 -30.83 13.18
C GLU A 464 32.81 -31.32 14.40
N PHE A 465 34.08 -30.90 14.52
CA PHE A 465 34.99 -31.30 15.59
C PHE A 465 35.41 -30.10 16.47
N PRO A 466 34.62 -29.74 17.51
CA PRO A 466 34.95 -28.64 18.41
C PRO A 466 36.31 -28.78 19.10
N LYS A 467 36.72 -30.02 19.39
CA LYS A 467 37.98 -30.37 20.06
C LYS A 467 39.23 -30.21 19.19
N SER A 468 39.05 -30.00 17.89
CA SER A 468 40.13 -29.68 16.94
C SER A 468 39.99 -28.29 16.33
N ASN A 469 39.11 -27.44 16.89
CA ASN A 469 38.95 -26.08 16.45
C ASN A 469 39.92 -25.14 17.17
N ILE A 470 40.97 -24.73 16.47
CA ILE A 470 42.02 -23.88 17.05
C ILE A 470 41.51 -22.56 17.63
N LYS A 471 40.49 -21.93 17.02
CA LYS A 471 39.98 -20.65 17.50
C LYS A 471 39.32 -20.81 18.87
N LEU A 472 38.47 -21.82 19.01
CA LEU A 472 37.81 -22.14 20.27
C LEU A 472 38.82 -22.55 21.35
N ILE A 473 39.84 -23.33 20.97
CA ILE A 473 40.88 -23.76 21.89
C ILE A 473 41.72 -22.56 22.36
N MET A 474 42.14 -21.68 21.44
CA MET A 474 42.92 -20.50 21.78
C MET A 474 42.13 -19.49 22.63
N ASP A 475 40.83 -19.34 22.39
CA ASP A 475 39.97 -18.52 23.24
C ASP A 475 39.82 -19.11 24.65
N LYS A 476 39.72 -20.44 24.75
CA LYS A 476 39.71 -21.16 26.02
C LYS A 476 41.03 -20.98 26.78
N ILE A 477 42.17 -21.19 26.11
CA ILE A 477 43.50 -20.96 26.68
C ILE A 477 43.65 -19.50 27.10
N ARG A 478 43.23 -18.54 26.26
CA ARG A 478 43.31 -17.10 26.55
C ARG A 478 42.56 -16.75 27.83
N LYS A 479 41.34 -17.27 28.04
CA LYS A 479 40.56 -17.02 29.26
C LYS A 479 41.27 -17.50 30.52
N VAL A 480 41.88 -18.69 30.47
CA VAL A 480 42.57 -19.30 31.62
C VAL A 480 43.93 -18.66 31.90
N VAL A 481 44.68 -18.30 30.85
CA VAL A 481 46.04 -17.74 30.98
C VAL A 481 46.01 -16.23 31.27
N ARG A 482 44.92 -15.51 30.96
CA ARG A 482 44.80 -14.05 31.21
C ARG A 482 45.22 -13.59 32.62
N PRO A 483 44.84 -14.24 33.74
CA PRO A 483 45.27 -13.83 35.08
C PRO A 483 46.76 -14.10 35.35
N THR A 484 47.32 -15.20 34.84
CA THR A 484 48.70 -15.66 35.11
C THR A 484 49.65 -15.39 33.93
N TYR A 485 49.27 -14.50 33.01
CA TYR A 485 49.95 -14.33 31.73
C TYR A 485 51.41 -13.92 31.89
N LYS A 486 51.70 -13.02 32.84
CA LYS A 486 53.06 -12.52 33.08
C LYS A 486 53.99 -13.61 33.60
N ASP A 487 53.52 -14.41 34.55
CA ASP A 487 54.28 -15.53 35.12
C ASP A 487 54.47 -16.63 34.07
N PHE A 488 53.42 -16.93 33.30
CA PHE A 488 53.48 -17.91 32.22
C PHE A 488 54.48 -17.52 31.12
N VAL A 489 54.55 -16.24 30.74
CA VAL A 489 55.52 -15.77 29.75
C VAL A 489 56.94 -15.75 30.35
N ALA A 490 57.13 -15.21 31.55
CA ALA A 490 58.44 -15.10 32.19
C ALA A 490 59.14 -16.47 32.33
N GLU A 491 58.40 -17.53 32.64
CA GLU A 491 58.95 -18.88 32.75
C GLU A 491 59.18 -19.61 31.41
N ASN A 492 58.65 -19.10 30.31
CA ASN A 492 58.71 -19.73 28.98
C ASN A 492 59.53 -18.94 27.96
N ILE A 493 60.15 -17.83 28.36
CA ILE A 493 61.13 -17.13 27.51
C ILE A 493 62.34 -18.06 27.35
N PRO A 494 62.67 -18.49 26.12
CA PRO A 494 63.80 -19.36 25.92
C PRO A 494 65.12 -18.59 26.06
N THR A 495 66.06 -19.14 26.83
CA THR A 495 67.40 -18.58 26.98
C THR A 495 68.32 -18.89 25.79
N GLU A 496 68.06 -19.97 25.02
CA GLU A 496 68.96 -20.44 23.96
C GLU A 496 68.29 -20.87 22.63
N THR A 497 67.03 -21.35 22.61
CA THR A 497 66.35 -21.78 21.36
C THR A 497 64.90 -21.27 21.27
N PRO A 498 64.43 -20.73 20.13
CA PRO A 498 63.10 -20.11 20.01
C PRO A 498 61.91 -21.11 20.03
N VAL A 499 62.12 -22.36 20.42
CA VAL A 499 61.14 -23.45 20.34
C VAL A 499 60.91 -24.07 21.72
N ILE A 500 59.64 -24.24 22.09
CA ILE A 500 59.24 -24.95 23.31
C ILE A 500 58.95 -26.41 22.95
N THR A 501 59.45 -27.37 23.73
CA THR A 501 59.17 -28.80 23.51
C THR A 501 57.74 -29.16 23.91
N TYR A 502 57.13 -30.11 23.18
CA TYR A 502 55.76 -30.59 23.41
C TYR A 502 55.50 -30.97 24.87
N GLU A 503 56.40 -31.73 25.49
CA GLU A 503 56.26 -32.18 26.88
C GLU A 503 56.24 -31.04 27.89
N LYS A 504 57.08 -30.00 27.67
CA LYS A 504 57.11 -28.81 28.55
C LYS A 504 55.81 -28.01 28.42
N LEU A 505 55.33 -27.80 27.20
CA LEU A 505 54.06 -27.11 26.94
C LEU A 505 52.87 -27.90 27.54
N ARG A 506 52.84 -29.22 27.32
CA ARG A 506 51.84 -30.14 27.86
C ARG A 506 51.78 -30.08 29.38
N ASN A 507 52.89 -30.30 30.06
CA ASN A 507 52.92 -30.32 31.53
C ASN A 507 52.46 -28.98 32.14
N LYS A 508 52.79 -27.84 31.53
CA LYS A 508 52.37 -26.52 32.02
C LYS A 508 50.88 -26.25 31.77
N LEU A 509 50.38 -26.50 30.56
CA LEU A 509 48.96 -26.30 30.25
C LEU A 509 48.07 -27.26 31.03
N CYS A 510 48.48 -28.52 31.22
CA CYS A 510 47.76 -29.46 32.09
C CYS A 510 47.72 -28.98 33.56
N ARG A 511 48.80 -28.38 34.08
CA ARG A 511 48.79 -27.78 35.44
C ARG A 511 47.82 -26.60 35.56
N LEU A 512 47.69 -25.79 34.51
CA LEU A 512 46.83 -24.60 34.52
C LEU A 512 45.36 -24.90 34.24
N MET A 513 45.07 -25.83 33.34
CA MET A 513 43.71 -26.10 32.85
C MET A 513 43.06 -27.34 33.48
N GLY A 514 43.81 -28.16 34.21
CA GLY A 514 43.29 -29.34 34.91
C GLY A 514 42.62 -30.34 33.97
N SER A 515 41.47 -30.89 34.39
CA SER A 515 40.69 -31.90 33.67
C SER A 515 39.97 -31.39 32.43
N ASP A 516 39.85 -30.07 32.26
CA ASP A 516 39.03 -29.50 31.19
C ASP A 516 39.74 -29.51 29.84
N PHE A 517 41.06 -29.65 29.83
CA PHE A 517 41.88 -29.66 28.62
C PHE A 517 42.14 -31.08 28.14
N THR A 518 41.64 -31.41 26.95
CA THR A 518 41.73 -32.77 26.40
C THR A 518 42.99 -32.95 25.58
N GLU A 519 43.53 -34.17 25.50
CA GLU A 519 44.74 -34.47 24.72
C GLU A 519 44.59 -34.07 23.24
N GLN A 520 43.40 -34.25 22.65
CA GLN A 520 43.10 -33.75 21.29
C GLN A 520 43.36 -32.25 21.13
N GLU A 521 42.98 -31.44 22.13
CA GLU A 521 43.15 -29.98 22.07
C GLU A 521 44.66 -29.63 22.12
N MET A 522 45.45 -30.39 22.90
CA MET A 522 46.91 -30.27 22.96
C MET A 522 47.56 -30.58 21.62
N ILE A 523 47.17 -31.71 21.01
CA ILE A 523 47.71 -32.16 19.73
C ILE A 523 47.44 -31.12 18.66
N THR A 524 46.19 -30.63 18.55
CA THR A 524 45.83 -29.59 17.57
C THR A 524 46.62 -28.29 17.77
N VAL A 525 46.85 -27.83 19.00
CA VAL A 525 47.69 -26.66 19.28
C VAL A 525 49.13 -26.91 18.85
N SER A 526 49.70 -28.06 19.21
CA SER A 526 51.08 -28.40 18.87
C SER A 526 51.31 -28.51 17.36
N ARG A 527 50.33 -29.03 16.62
CA ARG A 527 50.38 -29.15 15.16
C ARG A 527 50.30 -27.79 14.47
N ALA A 528 49.43 -26.90 14.96
CA ALA A 528 49.25 -25.59 14.35
C ALA A 528 50.43 -24.63 14.58
N PHE A 529 51.16 -24.77 15.69
CA PHE A 529 52.34 -23.97 16.01
C PHE A 529 53.67 -24.73 15.85
N SER A 530 53.64 -25.86 15.13
CA SER A 530 54.85 -26.66 14.87
C SER A 530 55.87 -25.85 14.07
N ALA A 531 57.12 -25.81 14.54
CA ALA A 531 58.23 -25.14 13.85
C ALA A 531 58.63 -25.85 12.55
N ASN A 532 58.32 -27.14 12.44
CA ASN A 532 58.48 -27.90 11.21
C ASN A 532 57.21 -27.68 10.37
N CYS A 533 57.17 -26.58 9.62
CA CYS A 533 56.25 -26.47 8.49
C CYS A 533 56.60 -27.60 7.52
N VAL A 534 55.85 -28.70 7.55
CA VAL A 534 55.89 -29.67 6.45
C VAL A 534 55.31 -28.93 5.26
N GLU A 535 56.17 -28.41 4.39
CA GLU A 535 55.75 -27.96 3.07
C GLU A 535 55.01 -29.13 2.41
N GLU A 536 53.76 -28.91 2.02
CA GLU A 536 53.05 -29.90 1.22
C GLU A 536 53.84 -30.13 -0.05
N LYS A 537 54.52 -31.28 -0.17
CA LYS A 537 55.24 -31.68 -1.39
C LYS A 537 54.37 -31.58 -2.65
N PHE A 538 53.04 -31.66 -2.48
CA PHE A 538 52.07 -31.55 -3.55
C PHE A 538 50.86 -30.76 -3.07
N ASN A 539 50.70 -29.55 -3.62
CA ASN A 539 49.48 -28.77 -3.48
C ASN A 539 48.37 -29.45 -4.30
N ARG A 540 47.27 -29.84 -3.66
CA ARG A 540 46.12 -30.49 -4.32
C ARG A 540 45.52 -29.63 -5.44
N ASP A 541 45.64 -28.31 -5.34
CA ASP A 541 45.17 -27.37 -6.36
C ASP A 541 46.12 -27.27 -7.57
N ALA A 542 47.35 -27.78 -7.46
CA ALA A 542 48.32 -27.81 -8.56
C ALA A 542 48.29 -29.13 -9.36
N ILE A 543 47.57 -30.16 -8.88
CA ILE A 543 47.44 -31.48 -9.51
C ILE A 543 46.05 -31.67 -10.16
N ARG A 544 45.08 -30.80 -9.86
CA ARG A 544 43.86 -30.65 -10.66
C ARG A 544 44.11 -29.69 -11.81
#